data_AF-A0A736RLX8-F1
#
_entry.id   AF-A0A736RLX8-F1
#
_cell.length_a   1.000
_cell.length_b   1.000
_cell.length_c   1.000
_cell.angle_alpha   90.00
_cell.angle_beta   90.00
_cell.angle_gamma   90.00
#
_symmetry.space_group_name_H-M   'P 1'
#
loop_
_entity.id
_entity.type
_entity.pdbx_description
1 polymer ?
#
loop_
_entity_poly.entity_id
_entity_poly.type
_entity_poly.pdbx_seq_one_letter_code
_entity_poly.pdbx_strand_id
1 'polypeptide(L)'
;MQENMDISYDYHGDIDFRVPFTSIKNDEIHFYLDVDTFVGKDTCGQNCNHCWFVNYEKVFSKSFGIHEGHEIYRKLTQQNFNVYPRYVDSFAHNGEFMDIYGPAHNREFRAGENKDETDTMIAGDAWTSGKPLLQKNHTELLDKAVKNGYGTISITFHGLVDDPKELLLYPHADYPIKGVFPGNKCIDVISRIQDYSNNNDKANLRVNIGITVGTHNHSKDNLIKYCQLFNKLGVQTVRFNCFTDHGRRHPQLQLTQEQVAQFYLNIKWIHENVPLNFQLGVSEDFGTSGINVLGLPSHVGWCRAGRQLFAIIPESGESMTINGIAHERIGQIVGCVNIFEPTFGYLTRFKHAGTDETDYQVHFNTEAIEAFTQDRLSGVYKNGCFAGE
;
A
#
# COMPACT_ATOMS: atom_id res chain seq x y z
N MET A 1 -32.14 -2.59 10.24
CA MET A 1 -31.14 -2.19 9.24
C MET A 1 -29.95 -3.11 9.44
N GLN A 2 -29.35 -3.62 8.37
CA GLN A 2 -28.10 -4.36 8.49
C GLN A 2 -27.02 -3.36 8.94
N GLU A 3 -26.27 -3.70 9.98
CA GLU A 3 -25.14 -2.88 10.43
C GLU A 3 -24.03 -2.93 9.38
N ASN A 4 -23.36 -1.80 9.17
CA ASN A 4 -22.21 -1.73 8.27
C ASN A 4 -21.05 -2.54 8.86
N MET A 5 -20.24 -3.16 8.00
CA MET A 5 -19.05 -3.91 8.42
C MET A 5 -18.06 -2.99 9.14
N ASP A 6 -17.25 -3.56 10.04
CA ASP A 6 -16.20 -2.84 10.75
C ASP A 6 -15.25 -2.13 9.79
N ILE A 7 -14.83 -0.93 10.17
CA ILE A 7 -13.89 -0.12 9.38
C ILE A 7 -12.52 -0.82 9.39
N SER A 8 -11.97 -1.07 8.20
CA SER A 8 -10.61 -1.62 8.06
C SER A 8 -9.54 -0.53 8.21
N TYR A 9 -8.40 -0.89 8.78
CA TYR A 9 -7.25 0.00 9.00
C TYR A 9 -5.93 -0.72 8.66
N ASP A 10 -4.85 0.06 8.41
CA ASP A 10 -3.52 -0.51 8.15
C ASP A 10 -2.96 -1.14 9.43
N TYR A 11 -2.28 -2.28 9.32
CA TYR A 11 -1.65 -2.93 10.46
C TYR A 11 -0.20 -3.31 10.19
N HIS A 12 0.70 -2.67 10.92
CA HIS A 12 2.14 -2.88 10.77
C HIS A 12 2.84 -3.13 12.12
N GLY A 13 2.09 -3.71 13.05
CA GLY A 13 2.52 -3.99 14.41
C GLY A 13 1.96 -3.00 15.44
N ASP A 14 1.99 -3.42 16.70
CA ASP A 14 1.42 -2.69 17.83
C ASP A 14 2.38 -2.54 19.03
N ILE A 15 3.65 -2.91 18.87
CA ILE A 15 4.62 -2.92 19.97
C ILE A 15 4.88 -1.49 20.43
N ASP A 16 4.88 -1.30 21.74
CA ASP A 16 5.14 -0.01 22.37
C ASP A 16 6.55 0.49 22.03
N PHE A 17 6.68 1.78 21.67
CA PHE A 17 7.96 2.40 21.31
C PHE A 17 8.99 2.39 22.46
N ARG A 18 8.56 2.20 23.71
CA ARG A 18 9.43 2.07 24.88
C ARG A 18 10.10 0.71 24.99
N VAL A 19 9.60 -0.31 24.30
CA VAL A 19 10.29 -1.59 24.18
C VAL A 19 11.55 -1.35 23.34
N PRO A 20 12.73 -1.88 23.69
CA PRO A 20 13.93 -1.77 22.85
C PRO A 20 13.77 -2.50 21.51
N PHE A 21 14.35 -1.98 20.42
CA PHE A 21 14.35 -2.62 19.10
C PHE A 21 14.98 -4.00 19.13
N THR A 22 16.05 -4.19 19.91
CA THR A 22 16.71 -5.49 20.09
C THR A 22 15.83 -6.56 20.72
N SER A 23 14.69 -6.18 21.31
CA SER A 23 13.72 -7.12 21.92
C SER A 23 12.57 -7.49 20.98
N ILE A 24 12.43 -6.82 19.82
CA ILE A 24 11.44 -7.17 18.80
C ILE A 24 11.95 -8.38 18.02
N LYS A 25 11.10 -9.39 17.87
CA LYS A 25 11.43 -10.58 17.11
C LYS A 25 11.21 -10.36 15.61
N ASN A 26 11.86 -11.20 14.78
CA ASN A 26 11.73 -11.10 13.33
C ASN A 26 10.28 -11.26 12.84
N ASP A 27 9.48 -12.12 13.49
CA ASP A 27 8.07 -12.36 13.19
C ASP A 27 7.14 -11.20 13.56
N GLU A 28 7.68 -10.16 14.21
CA GLU A 28 7.01 -8.92 14.52
C GLU A 28 7.48 -7.75 13.64
N ILE A 29 8.38 -8.03 12.67
CA ILE A 29 8.93 -7.06 11.71
C ILE A 29 8.35 -7.33 10.32
N HIS A 30 7.89 -6.26 9.70
CA HIS A 30 7.28 -6.23 8.38
C HIS A 30 8.25 -5.54 7.40
N PHE A 31 8.49 -6.18 6.27
CA PHE A 31 9.27 -5.64 5.16
C PHE A 31 8.41 -5.46 3.92
N TYR A 32 8.36 -4.22 3.44
CA TYR A 32 8.04 -3.95 2.04
C TYR A 32 9.27 -4.17 1.19
N LEU A 33 9.27 -5.24 0.39
CA LEU A 33 10.36 -5.52 -0.55
C LEU A 33 10.03 -4.87 -1.89
N ASP A 34 10.58 -3.70 -2.18
CA ASP A 34 10.37 -3.02 -3.47
C ASP A 34 11.17 -3.74 -4.58
N VAL A 35 10.54 -4.72 -5.22
CA VAL A 35 11.14 -5.58 -6.25
C VAL A 35 11.32 -4.84 -7.57
N ASP A 36 10.32 -4.04 -7.95
CA ASP A 36 10.33 -3.26 -9.19
C ASP A 36 9.58 -1.94 -9.02
N THR A 37 10.31 -0.84 -9.20
CA THR A 37 9.75 0.51 -9.19
C THR A 37 9.66 1.14 -10.59
N PHE A 38 9.94 0.38 -11.66
CA PHE A 38 9.95 0.90 -13.01
C PHE A 38 8.53 1.21 -13.52
N VAL A 39 8.25 2.46 -13.82
CA VAL A 39 6.99 2.92 -14.43
C VAL A 39 7.18 3.06 -15.93
N GLY A 40 6.42 2.30 -16.73
CA GLY A 40 6.58 2.26 -18.17
C GLY A 40 5.44 1.58 -18.91
N LYS A 41 5.67 1.29 -20.20
CA LYS A 41 4.64 0.70 -21.09
C LYS A 41 4.14 -0.65 -20.59
N ASP A 42 5.06 -1.48 -20.12
CA ASP A 42 4.81 -2.88 -19.73
C ASP A 42 4.51 -3.03 -18.23
N THR A 43 4.46 -1.91 -17.49
CA THR A 43 4.14 -1.84 -16.06
C THR A 43 2.99 -0.84 -15.82
N CYS A 44 3.03 -0.01 -14.77
CA CYS A 44 2.10 1.11 -14.65
C CYS A 44 2.37 2.13 -15.75
N GLY A 45 1.53 2.16 -16.78
CA GLY A 45 1.72 3.08 -17.91
C GLY A 45 1.12 4.47 -17.71
N GLN A 46 0.91 4.91 -16.46
CA GLN A 46 0.39 6.25 -16.13
C GLN A 46 1.54 7.18 -15.76
N ASN A 47 1.45 8.44 -16.17
CA ASN A 47 2.44 9.46 -15.85
C ASN A 47 1.86 10.46 -14.85
N CYS A 48 1.37 9.96 -13.70
CA CYS A 48 0.70 10.81 -12.73
C CYS A 48 1.70 11.84 -12.19
N ASN A 49 1.34 13.13 -12.21
CA ASN A 49 2.23 14.21 -11.76
C ASN A 49 2.62 14.12 -10.28
N HIS A 50 1.88 13.35 -9.49
CA HIS A 50 2.12 13.06 -8.07
C HIS A 50 2.71 11.67 -7.82
N CYS A 51 2.89 10.83 -8.85
CA CYS A 51 3.39 9.46 -8.68
C CYS A 51 4.81 9.48 -8.13
N TRP A 52 5.03 8.88 -6.98
CA TRP A 52 6.33 8.81 -6.34
C TRP A 52 7.36 8.08 -7.23
N PHE A 53 6.99 6.96 -7.85
CA PHE A 53 7.89 6.17 -8.69
C PHE A 53 8.31 6.84 -10.01
N VAL A 54 7.65 7.93 -10.41
CA VAL A 54 7.99 8.69 -11.62
C VAL A 54 8.85 9.90 -11.31
N ASN A 55 8.59 10.53 -10.16
CA ASN A 55 8.90 11.95 -9.98
C ASN A 55 10.10 12.21 -9.07
N TYR A 56 10.71 11.17 -8.49
CA TYR A 56 11.76 11.27 -7.50
C TYR A 56 12.90 10.32 -7.84
N GLU A 57 14.08 10.90 -8.10
CA GLU A 57 15.26 10.16 -8.56
C GLU A 57 15.65 9.04 -7.60
N LYS A 58 15.45 9.24 -6.29
CA LYS A 58 15.80 8.25 -5.27
C LYS A 58 15.02 6.94 -5.39
N VAL A 59 13.86 6.95 -6.04
CA VAL A 59 12.98 5.76 -6.13
C VAL A 59 12.74 5.32 -7.57
N PHE A 60 13.06 6.18 -8.52
CA PHE A 60 12.83 5.93 -9.93
C PHE A 60 13.67 4.75 -10.43
N SER A 61 13.03 3.80 -11.11
CA SER A 61 13.69 2.73 -11.88
C SER A 61 14.68 1.89 -11.07
N LYS A 62 14.32 1.54 -9.84
CA LYS A 62 15.02 0.58 -8.99
C LYS A 62 14.38 -0.79 -9.14
N SER A 63 15.19 -1.82 -9.30
CA SER A 63 14.71 -3.20 -9.29
C SER A 63 15.78 -4.16 -8.81
N PHE A 64 15.34 -5.23 -8.17
CA PHE A 64 16.12 -6.45 -8.06
C PHE A 64 15.95 -7.25 -9.35
N GLY A 65 16.95 -8.07 -9.71
CA GLY A 65 16.72 -9.07 -10.76
C GLY A 65 15.56 -9.97 -10.35
N ILE A 66 14.66 -10.32 -11.27
CA ILE A 66 13.38 -10.96 -10.91
C ILE A 66 13.54 -12.25 -10.08
N HIS A 67 14.51 -13.09 -10.41
CA HIS A 67 14.84 -14.30 -9.63
C HIS A 67 15.53 -13.98 -8.30
N GLU A 68 16.38 -12.95 -8.25
CA GLU A 68 17.02 -12.51 -7.01
C GLU A 68 15.99 -11.94 -6.02
N GLY A 69 15.05 -11.12 -6.51
CA GLY A 69 13.96 -10.61 -5.68
C GLY A 69 13.14 -11.73 -5.03
N HIS A 70 12.90 -12.82 -5.76
CA HIS A 70 12.18 -13.98 -5.22
C HIS A 70 13.00 -14.75 -4.19
N GLU A 71 14.29 -14.94 -4.43
CA GLU A 71 15.17 -15.61 -3.46
C GLU A 71 15.33 -14.78 -2.17
N ILE A 72 15.41 -13.44 -2.27
CA ILE A 72 15.39 -12.54 -1.11
C ILE A 72 14.09 -12.75 -0.31
N TYR A 73 12.94 -12.70 -0.98
CA TYR A 73 11.63 -12.93 -0.35
C TYR A 73 11.60 -14.27 0.41
N ARG A 74 11.99 -15.35 -0.28
CA ARG A 74 11.97 -16.71 0.28
C ARG A 74 12.91 -16.86 1.48
N LYS A 75 14.15 -16.39 1.37
CA LYS A 75 15.18 -16.51 2.42
C LYS A 75 14.87 -15.64 3.64
N LEU A 76 14.33 -14.44 3.45
CA LEU A 76 13.90 -13.58 4.57
C LEU A 76 12.66 -14.14 5.27
N THR A 77 11.71 -14.71 4.53
CA THR A 77 10.55 -15.42 5.12
C THR A 77 11.01 -16.63 5.94
N GLN A 78 12.03 -17.36 5.48
CA GLN A 78 12.65 -18.47 6.24
C GLN A 78 13.38 -18.01 7.52
N GLN A 79 13.75 -16.73 7.59
CA GLN A 79 14.27 -16.08 8.80
C GLN A 79 13.16 -15.54 9.71
N ASN A 80 11.91 -15.92 9.45
CA ASN A 80 10.68 -15.53 10.14
C ASN A 80 10.31 -14.05 10.00
N PHE A 81 10.78 -13.33 8.97
CA PHE A 81 10.26 -11.98 8.70
C PHE A 81 8.93 -12.04 7.95
N ASN A 82 8.06 -11.04 8.19
CA ASN A 82 6.87 -10.83 7.35
C ASN A 82 7.29 -10.00 6.13
N VAL A 83 7.36 -10.61 4.95
CA VAL A 83 7.84 -9.94 3.73
C VAL A 83 6.73 -9.80 2.70
N TYR A 84 6.53 -8.59 2.22
CA TYR A 84 5.48 -8.19 1.30
C TYR A 84 6.14 -7.67 0.01
N PRO A 85 6.20 -8.48 -1.07
CA PRO A 85 6.79 -8.04 -2.32
C PRO A 85 5.93 -6.93 -2.94
N ARG A 86 6.60 -5.87 -3.38
CA ARG A 86 5.97 -4.69 -4.00
C ARG A 86 6.52 -4.46 -5.38
N TYR A 87 5.59 -4.18 -6.29
CA TYR A 87 5.83 -3.85 -7.68
C TYR A 87 4.79 -2.83 -8.13
N VAL A 88 5.10 -2.07 -9.19
CA VAL A 88 4.26 -0.95 -9.64
C VAL A 88 2.95 -1.35 -10.34
N ASP A 89 2.72 -2.63 -10.64
CA ASP A 89 1.44 -3.16 -11.10
C ASP A 89 1.52 -4.69 -11.06
N SER A 90 0.52 -5.36 -10.47
CA SER A 90 0.52 -6.83 -10.39
C SER A 90 0.40 -7.50 -11.75
N PHE A 91 -0.19 -6.79 -12.72
CA PHE A 91 -0.33 -7.27 -14.10
C PHE A 91 0.82 -6.80 -15.01
N ALA A 92 1.86 -6.17 -14.45
CA ALA A 92 3.07 -5.83 -15.17
C ALA A 92 3.71 -7.07 -15.81
N HIS A 93 4.37 -6.89 -16.94
CA HIS A 93 5.05 -7.97 -17.67
C HIS A 93 4.12 -9.18 -17.94
N ASN A 94 2.85 -8.92 -18.26
CA ASN A 94 1.82 -9.95 -18.42
C ASN A 94 1.60 -10.82 -17.16
N GLY A 95 1.76 -10.24 -15.98
CA GLY A 95 1.59 -10.89 -14.68
C GLY A 95 2.73 -11.83 -14.27
N GLU A 96 3.96 -11.62 -14.78
CA GLU A 96 5.13 -12.43 -14.42
C GLU A 96 5.38 -12.45 -12.90
N PHE A 97 5.16 -11.34 -12.21
CA PHE A 97 5.28 -11.27 -10.75
C PHE A 97 4.26 -12.15 -10.03
N MET A 98 3.04 -12.30 -10.55
CA MET A 98 2.03 -13.20 -9.95
C MET A 98 2.47 -14.66 -10.03
N ASP A 99 3.07 -15.06 -11.15
CA ASP A 99 3.55 -16.42 -11.37
C ASP A 99 4.73 -16.78 -10.42
N ILE A 100 5.50 -15.77 -10.00
CA ILE A 100 6.70 -15.96 -9.17
C ILE A 100 6.37 -15.90 -7.68
N TYR A 101 5.59 -14.91 -7.25
CA TYR A 101 5.36 -14.65 -5.83
C TYR A 101 4.10 -15.35 -5.28
N GLY A 102 3.22 -15.88 -6.15
CA GLY A 102 1.92 -16.40 -5.71
C GLY A 102 1.07 -15.28 -5.10
N PRO A 103 0.05 -15.58 -4.28
CA PRO A 103 -0.80 -14.57 -3.68
C PRO A 103 0.02 -13.73 -2.70
N ALA A 104 0.14 -12.44 -2.98
CA ALA A 104 0.84 -11.48 -2.16
C ALA A 104 -0.08 -10.33 -1.78
N HIS A 105 0.37 -9.52 -0.82
CA HIS A 105 -0.25 -8.25 -0.47
C HIS A 105 0.79 -7.16 -0.47
N ASN A 106 0.43 -5.99 -0.98
CA ASN A 106 1.30 -4.82 -0.95
C ASN A 106 1.24 -4.08 0.40
N ARG A 107 0.27 -4.42 1.24
CA ARG A 107 -0.11 -3.83 2.54
C ARG A 107 -0.86 -4.87 3.36
N GLU A 108 -1.00 -4.60 4.66
CA GLU A 108 -1.70 -5.46 5.60
C GLU A 108 -2.87 -4.68 6.20
N PHE A 109 -4.10 -5.20 6.06
CA PHE A 109 -5.31 -4.57 6.60
C PHE A 109 -6.01 -5.47 7.61
N ARG A 110 -6.38 -4.88 8.75
CA ARG A 110 -7.14 -5.54 9.81
C ARG A 110 -8.43 -4.79 10.09
N ALA A 111 -9.37 -5.44 10.76
CA ALA A 111 -10.61 -4.83 11.23
C ALA A 111 -10.96 -5.31 12.65
N GLY A 112 -11.84 -4.53 13.30
CA GLY A 112 -12.32 -4.82 14.66
C GLY A 112 -11.24 -4.66 15.74
N GLU A 113 -11.62 -4.85 17.00
CA GLU A 113 -10.70 -4.75 18.13
C GLU A 113 -9.69 -5.92 18.20
N ASN A 114 -10.09 -7.08 17.66
CA ASN A 114 -9.29 -8.31 17.70
C ASN A 114 -8.25 -8.40 16.57
N LYS A 115 -8.16 -7.38 15.71
CA LYS A 115 -7.25 -7.35 14.54
C LYS A 115 -7.51 -8.53 13.61
N ASP A 116 -8.77 -8.78 13.32
CA ASP A 116 -9.15 -9.84 12.40
C ASP A 116 -8.69 -9.48 10.98
N GLU A 117 -8.21 -10.48 10.24
CA GLU A 117 -7.92 -10.31 8.83
C GLU A 117 -9.18 -9.93 8.06
N THR A 118 -9.06 -8.94 7.19
CA THR A 118 -10.14 -8.62 6.26
C THR A 118 -10.26 -9.69 5.18
N ASP A 119 -11.46 -9.88 4.63
CA ASP A 119 -11.67 -10.76 3.47
C ASP A 119 -10.70 -10.48 2.32
N THR A 120 -10.31 -9.21 2.14
CA THR A 120 -9.32 -8.80 1.13
C THR A 120 -7.98 -9.49 1.36
N MET A 121 -7.49 -9.48 2.61
CA MET A 121 -6.21 -10.10 2.96
C MET A 121 -6.31 -11.62 2.89
N ILE A 122 -7.40 -12.22 3.36
CA ILE A 122 -7.60 -13.68 3.25
C ILE A 122 -7.56 -14.13 1.77
N ALA A 123 -8.07 -13.30 0.86
CA ALA A 123 -8.22 -13.65 -0.55
C ALA A 123 -6.97 -13.42 -1.42
N GLY A 124 -5.91 -12.74 -0.97
CA GLY A 124 -4.85 -12.25 -1.88
C GLY A 124 -5.21 -10.91 -2.54
N ASP A 125 -4.26 -9.96 -2.64
CA ASP A 125 -4.52 -8.63 -3.23
C ASP A 125 -3.58 -8.29 -4.39
N ALA A 126 -4.15 -8.23 -5.60
CA ALA A 126 -3.47 -7.78 -6.80
C ALA A 126 -3.77 -6.30 -7.04
N TRP A 127 -2.83 -5.43 -6.67
CA TRP A 127 -2.93 -4.01 -6.97
C TRP A 127 -2.62 -3.69 -8.44
N THR A 128 -3.41 -2.82 -9.07
CA THR A 128 -3.20 -2.37 -10.44
C THR A 128 -3.56 -0.91 -10.65
N SER A 129 -2.91 -0.29 -11.63
CA SER A 129 -3.31 1.02 -12.17
C SER A 129 -4.62 0.96 -12.97
N GLY A 130 -5.14 -0.24 -13.27
CA GLY A 130 -6.31 -0.51 -14.09
C GLY A 130 -6.02 -0.52 -15.60
N LYS A 131 -4.91 0.10 -16.04
CA LYS A 131 -4.53 0.15 -17.46
C LYS A 131 -4.33 -1.24 -18.09
N PRO A 132 -3.64 -2.21 -17.45
CA PRO A 132 -3.48 -3.55 -18.04
C PRO A 132 -4.82 -4.23 -18.33
N LEU A 133 -5.81 -4.05 -17.46
CA LEU A 133 -7.14 -4.66 -17.59
C LEU A 133 -8.04 -4.00 -18.64
N LEU A 134 -7.60 -2.90 -19.26
CA LEU A 134 -8.24 -2.33 -20.45
C LEU A 134 -7.79 -3.00 -21.75
N GLN A 135 -6.71 -3.79 -21.72
CA GLN A 135 -6.17 -4.45 -22.90
C GLN A 135 -7.07 -5.60 -23.38
N LYS A 136 -6.82 -6.11 -24.58
CA LYS A 136 -7.61 -7.19 -25.19
C LYS A 136 -7.47 -8.51 -24.42
N ASN A 137 -6.29 -8.77 -23.86
CA ASN A 137 -5.96 -9.97 -23.09
C ASN A 137 -6.32 -9.87 -21.60
N HIS A 138 -7.19 -8.94 -21.19
CA HIS A 138 -7.56 -8.79 -19.78
C HIS A 138 -8.11 -10.08 -19.15
N THR A 139 -8.84 -10.91 -19.90
CA THR A 139 -9.33 -12.22 -19.43
C THR A 139 -8.16 -13.16 -19.09
N GLU A 140 -7.12 -13.22 -19.92
CA GLU A 140 -5.93 -14.04 -19.64
C GLU A 140 -5.18 -13.54 -18.40
N LEU A 141 -5.14 -12.22 -18.20
CA LEU A 141 -4.57 -11.61 -17.01
C LEU A 141 -5.37 -11.95 -15.75
N LEU A 142 -6.70 -11.90 -15.81
CA LEU A 142 -7.58 -12.28 -14.70
C LEU A 142 -7.52 -13.78 -14.40
N ASP A 143 -7.46 -14.64 -15.43
CA ASP A 143 -7.21 -16.08 -15.28
C ASP A 143 -5.89 -16.33 -14.55
N LYS A 144 -4.85 -15.57 -14.87
CA LYS A 144 -3.56 -15.66 -14.21
C LYS A 144 -3.64 -15.23 -12.73
N ALA A 145 -4.37 -14.17 -12.42
CA ALA A 145 -4.59 -13.75 -11.03
C ALA A 145 -5.27 -14.87 -10.22
N VAL A 146 -6.38 -15.42 -10.74
CA VAL A 146 -7.13 -16.52 -10.09
C VAL A 146 -6.26 -17.75 -9.92
N LYS A 147 -5.52 -18.16 -10.97
CA LYS A 147 -4.65 -19.34 -10.94
C LYS A 147 -3.55 -19.22 -9.87
N ASN A 148 -3.04 -18.01 -9.66
CA ASN A 148 -2.00 -17.72 -8.68
C ASN A 148 -2.58 -17.31 -7.31
N GLY A 149 -3.88 -17.55 -7.05
CA GLY A 149 -4.49 -17.40 -5.73
C GLY A 149 -4.90 -15.98 -5.36
N TYR A 150 -4.93 -15.04 -6.30
CA TYR A 150 -5.43 -13.69 -6.06
C TYR A 150 -6.95 -13.65 -6.24
N GLY A 151 -7.65 -13.38 -5.14
CA GLY A 151 -9.10 -13.24 -5.07
C GLY A 151 -9.57 -11.78 -4.99
N THR A 152 -8.67 -10.81 -4.82
CA THR A 152 -9.00 -9.38 -4.82
C THR A 152 -8.15 -8.60 -5.82
N ILE A 153 -8.78 -7.69 -6.55
CA ILE A 153 -8.13 -6.71 -7.43
C ILE A 153 -8.32 -5.32 -6.85
N SER A 154 -7.22 -4.68 -6.44
CA SER A 154 -7.22 -3.31 -5.91
C SER A 154 -6.86 -2.28 -6.97
N ILE A 155 -7.64 -1.20 -7.06
CA ILE A 155 -7.45 -0.12 -8.05
C ILE A 155 -7.49 1.23 -7.35
N THR A 156 -6.55 2.12 -7.70
CA THR A 156 -6.60 3.51 -7.23
C THR A 156 -7.51 4.37 -8.11
N PHE A 157 -8.59 4.90 -7.54
CA PHE A 157 -9.53 5.79 -8.20
C PHE A 157 -9.15 7.26 -8.02
N HIS A 158 -9.08 7.99 -9.12
CA HIS A 158 -8.75 9.42 -9.15
C HIS A 158 -9.90 10.30 -9.64
N GLY A 159 -11.06 9.70 -9.95
CA GLY A 159 -12.19 10.42 -10.50
C GLY A 159 -12.85 11.37 -9.51
N LEU A 160 -13.45 12.44 -10.03
CA LEU A 160 -14.35 13.31 -9.27
C LEU A 160 -15.79 12.97 -9.65
N VAL A 161 -16.61 12.66 -8.65
CA VAL A 161 -18.00 12.21 -8.89
C VAL A 161 -18.92 13.41 -9.05
N ASP A 162 -19.60 13.49 -10.19
CA ASP A 162 -20.60 14.53 -10.45
C ASP A 162 -21.98 14.05 -9.99
N ASP A 163 -22.48 12.98 -10.64
CA ASP A 163 -23.74 12.32 -10.31
C ASP A 163 -23.54 10.80 -10.14
N PRO A 164 -23.54 10.29 -8.90
CA PRO A 164 -23.39 8.86 -8.65
C PRO A 164 -24.59 8.02 -9.12
N LYS A 165 -25.79 8.61 -9.26
CA LYS A 165 -26.97 7.88 -9.75
C LYS A 165 -26.85 7.58 -11.23
N GLU A 166 -26.32 8.51 -12.01
CA GLU A 166 -26.09 8.33 -13.45
C GLU A 166 -24.69 7.79 -13.77
N LEU A 167 -23.90 7.45 -12.74
CA LEU A 167 -22.49 7.02 -12.86
C LEU A 167 -21.62 8.07 -13.60
N LEU A 168 -21.96 9.35 -13.46
CA LEU A 168 -21.28 10.46 -14.12
C LEU A 168 -20.15 11.00 -13.26
N LEU A 169 -19.02 11.21 -13.91
CA LEU A 169 -17.83 11.84 -13.35
C LEU A 169 -17.58 13.16 -14.06
N TYR A 170 -16.93 14.09 -13.37
CA TYR A 170 -16.40 15.28 -14.03
C TYR A 170 -15.40 14.87 -15.13
N PRO A 171 -15.26 15.68 -16.19
CA PRO A 171 -14.25 15.47 -17.23
C PRO A 171 -12.84 15.28 -16.64
N HIS A 172 -12.06 14.36 -17.21
CA HIS A 172 -10.67 14.12 -16.76
C HIS A 172 -9.80 15.38 -16.83
N ALA A 173 -10.09 16.29 -17.76
CA ALA A 173 -9.41 17.58 -17.87
C ALA A 173 -9.52 18.42 -16.59
N ASP A 174 -10.57 18.22 -15.79
CA ASP A 174 -10.88 19.00 -14.59
C ASP A 174 -10.24 18.41 -13.33
N TYR A 175 -9.63 17.21 -13.42
CA TYR A 175 -9.00 16.59 -12.26
C TYR A 175 -7.81 17.43 -11.79
N PRO A 176 -7.64 17.64 -10.48
CA PRO A 176 -6.58 18.51 -9.96
C PRO A 176 -5.18 17.90 -10.16
N ILE A 177 -5.11 16.58 -10.26
CA ILE A 177 -3.88 15.83 -10.50
C ILE A 177 -3.88 15.34 -11.95
N LYS A 178 -2.87 15.73 -12.73
CA LYS A 178 -2.77 15.37 -14.15
C LYS A 178 -2.03 14.04 -14.36
N GLY A 179 -2.29 13.41 -15.50
CA GLY A 179 -1.67 12.15 -15.92
C GLY A 179 -2.16 10.91 -15.17
N VAL A 180 -3.21 11.05 -14.36
CA VAL A 180 -3.82 9.95 -13.60
C VAL A 180 -4.69 9.05 -14.46
N PHE A 181 -4.97 7.85 -13.97
CA PHE A 181 -5.89 6.95 -14.64
C PHE A 181 -7.31 7.55 -14.63
N PRO A 182 -7.96 7.71 -15.81
CA PRO A 182 -9.28 8.34 -15.88
C PRO A 182 -10.34 7.56 -15.07
N GLY A 183 -11.18 8.27 -14.32
CA GLY A 183 -12.17 7.61 -13.46
C GLY A 183 -13.20 6.77 -14.24
N ASN A 184 -13.61 7.24 -15.42
CA ASN A 184 -14.53 6.48 -16.30
C ASN A 184 -13.92 5.16 -16.77
N LYS A 185 -12.59 5.15 -16.98
CA LYS A 185 -11.86 3.93 -17.31
C LYS A 185 -11.72 2.99 -16.14
N CYS A 186 -11.69 3.49 -14.91
CA CYS A 186 -11.79 2.64 -13.73
C CYS A 186 -13.17 1.96 -13.66
N ILE A 187 -14.26 2.68 -13.94
CA ILE A 187 -15.60 2.08 -14.02
C ILE A 187 -15.65 0.97 -15.08
N ASP A 188 -15.07 1.20 -16.27
CA ASP A 188 -14.97 0.17 -17.32
C ASP A 188 -14.22 -1.09 -16.81
N VAL A 189 -13.14 -0.92 -16.04
CA VAL A 189 -12.35 -2.03 -15.48
C VAL A 189 -13.14 -2.79 -14.42
N ILE A 190 -13.84 -2.09 -13.53
CA ILE A 190 -14.71 -2.71 -12.51
C ILE A 190 -15.73 -3.62 -13.20
N SER A 191 -16.42 -3.12 -14.24
CA SER A 191 -17.38 -3.90 -15.02
C SER A 191 -16.73 -5.15 -15.62
N ARG A 192 -15.53 -5.04 -16.20
CA ARG A 192 -14.82 -6.20 -16.78
C ARG A 192 -14.50 -7.28 -15.75
N ILE A 193 -14.07 -6.90 -14.55
CA ILE A 193 -13.75 -7.86 -13.48
C ILE A 193 -15.03 -8.58 -13.01
N GLN A 194 -16.13 -7.83 -12.88
CA GLN A 194 -17.43 -8.38 -12.51
C GLN A 194 -18.00 -9.28 -13.59
N ASP A 195 -17.95 -8.86 -14.85
CA ASP A 195 -18.39 -9.67 -16.00
C ASP A 195 -17.56 -10.96 -16.10
N TYR A 196 -16.25 -10.87 -15.87
CA TYR A 196 -15.38 -12.06 -15.81
C TYR A 196 -15.82 -13.02 -14.70
N SER A 197 -16.07 -12.52 -13.49
CA SER A 197 -16.50 -13.35 -12.35
C SER A 197 -17.89 -13.97 -12.56
N ASN A 198 -18.83 -13.21 -13.13
CA ASN A 198 -20.17 -13.69 -13.43
C ASN A 198 -20.20 -14.78 -14.52
N ASN A 199 -19.23 -14.78 -15.44
CA ASN A 199 -19.14 -15.76 -16.53
C ASN A 199 -18.24 -16.95 -16.20
N ASN A 200 -17.63 -16.99 -15.01
CA ASN A 200 -16.70 -18.02 -14.60
C ASN A 200 -17.00 -18.48 -13.17
N ASP A 201 -17.74 -19.57 -13.03
CA ASP A 201 -18.17 -20.13 -11.73
C ASP A 201 -17.02 -20.44 -10.76
N LYS A 202 -15.77 -20.50 -11.25
CA LYS A 202 -14.57 -20.75 -10.45
C LYS A 202 -13.84 -19.47 -10.01
N ALA A 203 -14.29 -18.29 -10.47
CA ALA A 203 -13.68 -17.02 -10.16
C ALA A 203 -14.70 -16.09 -9.49
N ASN A 204 -14.47 -15.77 -8.22
CA ASN A 204 -15.21 -14.74 -7.51
C ASN A 204 -14.25 -13.63 -7.12
N LEU A 205 -13.85 -12.81 -8.10
CA LEU A 205 -12.90 -11.73 -7.86
C LEU A 205 -13.60 -10.56 -7.18
N ARG A 206 -13.03 -10.15 -6.04
CA ARG A 206 -13.41 -8.94 -5.32
C ARG A 206 -12.73 -7.73 -5.97
N VAL A 207 -13.38 -6.58 -5.91
CA VAL A 207 -12.85 -5.30 -6.37
C VAL A 207 -12.74 -4.35 -5.19
N ASN A 208 -11.53 -3.82 -5.02
CA ASN A 208 -11.21 -2.87 -3.97
C ASN A 208 -10.80 -1.54 -4.58
N ILE A 209 -11.30 -0.44 -3.99
CA ILE A 209 -11.04 0.90 -4.50
C ILE A 209 -10.33 1.74 -3.44
N GLY A 210 -9.14 2.23 -3.79
CA GLY A 210 -8.45 3.26 -3.03
C GLY A 210 -8.73 4.64 -3.59
N ILE A 211 -9.21 5.58 -2.76
CA ILE A 211 -9.49 6.97 -3.15
C ILE A 211 -8.53 7.88 -2.41
N THR A 212 -7.81 8.72 -3.15
CA THR A 212 -6.96 9.74 -2.55
C THR A 212 -7.78 11.01 -2.27
N VAL A 213 -7.82 11.40 -1.00
CA VAL A 213 -8.61 12.52 -0.48
C VAL A 213 -7.71 13.73 -0.25
N GLY A 214 -8.04 14.85 -0.89
CA GLY A 214 -7.41 16.14 -0.68
C GLY A 214 -8.42 17.26 -0.57
N THR A 215 -7.95 18.50 -0.59
CA THR A 215 -8.80 19.70 -0.43
C THR A 215 -9.98 19.75 -1.40
N HIS A 216 -9.84 19.14 -2.59
CA HIS A 216 -10.84 19.13 -3.65
C HIS A 216 -12.00 18.13 -3.46
N ASN A 217 -11.87 17.13 -2.58
CA ASN A 217 -12.88 16.05 -2.46
C ASN A 217 -13.16 15.55 -1.03
N HIS A 218 -12.64 16.21 0.01
CA HIS A 218 -12.82 15.83 1.42
C HIS A 218 -14.17 16.20 2.07
N SER A 219 -15.03 16.97 1.39
CA SER A 219 -16.32 17.39 1.96
C SER A 219 -17.26 16.21 2.15
N LYS A 220 -18.15 16.30 3.16
CA LYS A 220 -19.15 15.26 3.45
C LYS A 220 -19.94 14.85 2.20
N ASP A 221 -20.41 15.83 1.43
CA ASP A 221 -21.19 15.58 0.21
C ASP A 221 -20.39 14.80 -0.84
N ASN A 222 -19.12 15.15 -1.05
CA ASN A 222 -18.26 14.42 -1.98
C ASN A 222 -17.99 12.98 -1.50
N LEU A 223 -17.70 12.79 -0.21
CA LEU A 223 -17.50 11.46 0.38
C LEU A 223 -18.75 10.59 0.24
N ILE A 224 -19.94 11.16 0.45
CA ILE A 224 -21.22 10.46 0.23
C ILE A 224 -21.39 10.09 -1.25
N LYS A 225 -21.07 10.99 -2.19
CA LYS A 225 -21.13 10.69 -3.63
C LYS A 225 -20.23 9.50 -4.00
N TYR A 226 -19.02 9.42 -3.46
CA TYR A 226 -18.15 8.24 -3.66
C TYR A 226 -18.80 6.97 -3.10
N CYS A 227 -19.33 7.01 -1.88
CA CYS A 227 -20.00 5.85 -1.29
C CYS A 227 -21.20 5.39 -2.13
N GLN A 228 -22.01 6.33 -2.62
CA GLN A 228 -23.15 6.03 -3.49
C GLN A 228 -22.71 5.42 -4.83
N LEU A 229 -21.67 5.98 -5.46
CA LEU A 229 -21.09 5.45 -6.69
C LEU A 229 -20.65 4.00 -6.50
N PHE A 230 -19.86 3.73 -5.46
CA PHE A 230 -19.27 2.40 -5.25
C PHE A 230 -20.24 1.36 -4.70
N ASN A 231 -21.27 1.78 -3.95
CA ASN A 231 -22.42 0.93 -3.65
C ASN A 231 -23.13 0.49 -4.93
N LYS A 232 -23.35 1.42 -5.87
CA LYS A 232 -24.00 1.11 -7.14
C LYS A 232 -23.14 0.22 -8.04
N LEU A 233 -21.83 0.42 -8.00
CA LEU A 233 -20.87 -0.41 -8.74
C LEU A 233 -20.63 -1.78 -8.09
N GLY A 234 -21.08 -2.04 -6.86
CA GLY A 234 -20.96 -3.38 -6.24
C GLY A 234 -19.51 -3.80 -5.94
N VAL A 235 -18.66 -2.86 -5.52
CA VAL A 235 -17.29 -3.16 -5.04
C VAL A 235 -17.32 -3.70 -3.61
N GLN A 236 -16.23 -4.30 -3.15
CA GLN A 236 -16.15 -4.98 -1.85
C GLN A 236 -15.50 -4.13 -0.77
N THR A 237 -14.56 -3.25 -1.14
CA THR A 237 -13.93 -2.33 -0.20
C THR A 237 -13.73 -0.96 -0.84
N VAL A 238 -13.99 0.09 -0.07
CA VAL A 238 -13.61 1.47 -0.42
C VAL A 238 -12.71 2.01 0.68
N ARG A 239 -11.46 2.30 0.35
CA ARG A 239 -10.46 2.85 1.26
C ARG A 239 -10.17 4.30 0.91
N PHE A 240 -10.24 5.18 1.91
CA PHE A 240 -9.83 6.57 1.78
C PHE A 240 -8.40 6.78 2.27
N ASN A 241 -7.60 7.49 1.48
CA ASN A 241 -6.19 7.77 1.72
C ASN A 241 -5.98 9.27 1.79
N CYS A 242 -5.20 9.77 2.75
CA CYS A 242 -4.89 11.20 2.78
C CYS A 242 -3.90 11.53 1.67
N PHE A 243 -4.19 12.57 0.88
CA PHE A 243 -3.22 13.09 -0.08
C PHE A 243 -2.03 13.67 0.67
N THR A 244 -0.84 13.13 0.39
CA THR A 244 0.43 13.66 0.88
C THR A 244 1.31 14.04 -0.30
N ASP A 245 1.86 15.25 -0.25
CA ASP A 245 2.73 15.78 -1.30
C ASP A 245 4.20 15.73 -0.87
N HIS A 246 4.80 14.57 -1.02
CA HIS A 246 6.19 14.34 -0.62
C HIS A 246 7.22 15.18 -1.41
N GLY A 247 6.84 15.78 -2.52
CA GLY A 247 7.75 16.50 -3.43
C GLY A 247 7.30 17.90 -3.77
N ARG A 248 6.33 18.41 -3.01
CA ARG A 248 5.91 19.81 -3.07
C ARG A 248 5.42 20.23 -4.46
N ARG A 249 4.83 19.30 -5.21
CA ARG A 249 4.28 19.54 -6.56
C ARG A 249 2.82 20.01 -6.54
N HIS A 250 2.07 19.58 -5.53
CA HIS A 250 0.66 19.91 -5.33
C HIS A 250 0.36 20.26 -3.85
N PRO A 251 1.09 21.19 -3.21
CA PRO A 251 0.91 21.47 -1.78
C PRO A 251 -0.49 21.97 -1.45
N GLN A 252 -1.17 22.63 -2.40
CA GLN A 252 -2.54 23.10 -2.28
C GLN A 252 -3.60 21.98 -2.10
N LEU A 253 -3.22 20.72 -2.36
CA LEU A 253 -4.12 19.58 -2.21
C LEU A 253 -4.06 18.94 -0.82
N GLN A 254 -3.05 19.28 0.00
CA GLN A 254 -2.92 18.76 1.35
C GLN A 254 -4.02 19.33 2.25
N LEU A 255 -4.59 18.47 3.10
CA LEU A 255 -5.58 18.87 4.09
C LEU A 255 -4.90 19.54 5.30
N THR A 256 -5.58 20.52 5.90
CA THR A 256 -5.22 21.03 7.22
C THR A 256 -5.61 20.05 8.32
N GLN A 257 -5.08 20.24 9.54
CA GLN A 257 -5.46 19.41 10.68
C GLN A 257 -6.96 19.49 11.00
N GLU A 258 -7.56 20.67 10.86
CA GLU A 258 -9.00 20.85 11.05
C GLU A 258 -9.81 20.09 9.99
N GLN A 259 -9.34 20.09 8.73
CA GLN A 259 -9.98 19.35 7.65
C GLN A 259 -9.87 17.83 7.85
N VAL A 260 -8.73 17.35 8.36
CA VAL A 260 -8.55 15.93 8.74
C VAL A 260 -9.49 15.54 9.88
N ALA A 261 -9.59 16.35 10.93
CA ALA A 261 -10.53 16.11 12.03
C ALA A 261 -11.99 16.08 11.54
N GLN A 262 -12.36 17.01 10.66
CA GLN A 262 -13.69 17.03 10.05
C GLN A 262 -13.94 15.82 9.13
N PHE A 263 -12.92 15.37 8.41
CA PHE A 263 -12.98 14.14 7.61
C PHE A 263 -13.36 12.95 8.48
N TYR A 264 -12.70 12.76 9.64
CA TYR A 264 -13.03 11.66 10.55
C TYR A 264 -14.47 11.72 11.08
N LEU A 265 -14.95 12.91 11.45
CA LEU A 265 -16.35 13.10 11.84
C LEU A 265 -17.33 12.76 10.70
N ASN A 266 -16.97 13.12 9.47
CA ASN A 266 -17.79 12.81 8.30
C ASN A 266 -17.79 11.30 8.02
N ILE A 267 -16.65 10.63 8.12
CA ILE A 267 -16.53 9.18 7.95
C ILE A 267 -17.34 8.43 9.01
N LYS A 268 -17.24 8.83 10.28
CA LYS A 268 -18.08 8.27 11.35
C LYS A 268 -19.56 8.39 11.01
N TRP A 269 -19.99 9.61 10.66
CA TRP A 269 -21.38 9.85 10.30
C TRP A 269 -21.83 9.00 9.12
N ILE A 270 -20.99 8.88 8.07
CA ILE A 270 -21.29 8.05 6.90
C ILE A 270 -21.44 6.58 7.31
N HIS A 271 -20.49 6.05 8.08
CA HIS A 271 -20.53 4.66 8.55
C HIS A 271 -21.75 4.38 9.45
N GLU A 272 -22.22 5.35 10.23
CA GLU A 272 -23.40 5.16 11.09
C GLU A 272 -24.75 5.39 10.37
N ASN A 273 -24.78 6.18 9.29
CA ASN A 273 -26.04 6.69 8.71
C ASN A 273 -26.28 6.35 7.23
N VAL A 274 -25.25 5.92 6.50
CA VAL A 274 -25.35 5.54 5.09
C VAL A 274 -25.20 4.02 4.99
N PRO A 275 -26.17 3.29 4.41
CA PRO A 275 -25.99 1.86 4.16
C PRO A 275 -24.84 1.62 3.19
N LEU A 276 -23.86 0.81 3.58
CA LEU A 276 -22.69 0.46 2.77
C LEU A 276 -22.74 -1.04 2.45
N ASN A 277 -22.68 -1.38 1.15
CA ASN A 277 -22.59 -2.76 0.69
C ASN A 277 -21.12 -3.23 0.55
N PHE A 278 -20.19 -2.44 1.08
CA PHE A 278 -18.75 -2.64 1.04
C PHE A 278 -18.16 -2.35 2.41
N GLN A 279 -16.98 -2.90 2.67
CA GLN A 279 -16.18 -2.53 3.84
C GLN A 279 -15.53 -1.16 3.62
N LEU A 280 -15.71 -0.25 4.58
CA LEU A 280 -15.05 1.05 4.56
C LEU A 280 -13.65 0.93 5.15
N GLY A 281 -12.67 1.58 4.54
CA GLY A 281 -11.29 1.63 5.04
C GLY A 281 -10.77 3.06 5.17
N VAL A 282 -9.94 3.31 6.17
CA VAL A 282 -9.25 4.59 6.36
C VAL A 282 -7.75 4.36 6.53
N SER A 283 -6.95 5.08 5.75
CA SER A 283 -5.49 5.03 5.83
C SER A 283 -4.97 5.66 7.11
N GLU A 284 -3.89 5.11 7.66
CA GLU A 284 -3.13 5.75 8.74
C GLU A 284 -2.51 7.10 8.33
N ASP A 285 -2.44 7.41 7.03
CA ASP A 285 -1.93 8.69 6.52
C ASP A 285 -2.71 9.92 7.03
N PHE A 286 -3.93 9.72 7.55
CA PHE A 286 -4.70 10.78 8.20
C PHE A 286 -4.27 11.04 9.66
N GLY A 287 -3.32 10.26 10.19
CA GLY A 287 -2.81 10.38 11.55
C GLY A 287 -3.79 9.94 12.64
N THR A 288 -3.44 10.22 13.90
CA THR A 288 -4.09 9.65 15.10
C THR A 288 -5.40 10.32 15.52
N SER A 289 -5.72 11.50 14.97
CA SER A 289 -6.89 12.29 15.42
C SER A 289 -8.23 11.58 15.27
N GLY A 290 -8.31 10.60 14.37
CA GLY A 290 -9.53 9.84 14.10
C GLY A 290 -9.75 8.58 14.92
N ILE A 291 -8.75 8.13 15.68
CA ILE A 291 -8.81 6.86 16.42
C ILE A 291 -10.02 6.85 17.35
N ASN A 292 -10.11 7.85 18.23
CA ASN A 292 -11.21 7.98 19.19
C ASN A 292 -12.55 8.28 18.50
N VAL A 293 -12.52 9.02 17.39
CA VAL A 293 -13.74 9.38 16.65
C VAL A 293 -14.37 8.13 16.04
N LEU A 294 -13.56 7.29 15.40
CA LEU A 294 -14.00 6.08 14.71
C LEU A 294 -14.09 4.84 15.62
N GLY A 295 -13.63 4.94 16.88
CA GLY A 295 -13.58 3.79 17.79
C GLY A 295 -12.56 2.74 17.35
N LEU A 296 -11.46 3.17 16.72
CA LEU A 296 -10.39 2.27 16.30
C LEU A 296 -9.49 1.91 17.50
N PRO A 297 -8.79 0.76 17.46
CA PRO A 297 -7.82 0.42 18.48
C PRO A 297 -6.75 1.52 18.67
N SER A 298 -6.29 1.71 19.90
CA SER A 298 -5.39 2.83 20.25
C SER A 298 -4.04 2.82 19.51
N HIS A 299 -3.62 1.66 19.01
CA HIS A 299 -2.37 1.50 18.26
C HIS A 299 -2.49 1.93 16.79
N VAL A 300 -3.71 2.09 16.27
CA VAL A 300 -3.97 2.53 14.89
C VAL A 300 -3.53 3.98 14.73
N GLY A 301 -2.94 4.34 13.60
CA GLY A 301 -2.48 5.71 13.34
C GLY A 301 -1.12 6.03 13.94
N TRP A 302 -0.49 5.09 14.66
CA TRP A 302 0.92 5.17 15.03
C TRP A 302 1.75 4.62 13.87
N CYS A 303 2.43 5.52 13.15
CA CYS A 303 3.27 5.08 12.03
C CYS A 303 4.35 4.09 12.51
N ARG A 304 4.40 2.88 11.96
CA ARG A 304 5.40 1.86 12.36
C ARG A 304 6.70 1.89 11.56
N ALA A 305 6.81 2.83 10.61
CA ALA A 305 7.98 3.07 9.79
C ALA A 305 9.23 3.28 10.64
N GLY A 306 10.30 2.53 10.34
CA GLY A 306 11.56 2.60 11.07
C GLY A 306 11.57 1.88 12.41
N ARG A 307 10.49 1.17 12.78
CA ARG A 307 10.38 0.46 14.06
C ARG A 307 9.96 -1.00 13.89
N GLN A 308 8.79 -1.24 13.31
CA GLN A 308 8.26 -2.57 12.97
C GLN A 308 7.98 -2.70 11.48
N LEU A 309 7.87 -1.58 10.75
CA LEU A 309 7.76 -1.55 9.31
C LEU A 309 9.02 -0.95 8.71
N PHE A 310 9.58 -1.62 7.72
CA PHE A 310 10.69 -1.13 6.92
C PHE A 310 10.43 -1.42 5.44
N ALA A 311 11.14 -0.72 4.58
CA ALA A 311 11.26 -1.10 3.17
C ALA A 311 12.68 -1.57 2.86
N ILE A 312 12.79 -2.57 2.00
CA ILE A 312 14.04 -3.03 1.39
C ILE A 312 14.04 -2.54 -0.04
N ILE A 313 15.03 -1.70 -0.36
CA ILE A 313 15.13 -1.07 -1.67
C ILE A 313 16.42 -1.51 -2.37
N PRO A 314 16.40 -1.74 -3.70
CA PRO A 314 17.59 -2.09 -4.46
C PRO A 314 18.66 -0.99 -4.38
N GLU A 315 19.86 -1.38 -3.98
CA GLU A 315 21.03 -0.50 -3.94
C GLU A 315 22.32 -1.30 -3.94
N SER A 316 23.13 -1.12 -4.99
CA SER A 316 24.49 -1.65 -5.03
C SER A 316 25.39 -0.87 -4.06
N GLY A 317 26.12 -1.58 -3.20
CA GLY A 317 27.07 -0.97 -2.29
C GLY A 317 28.37 -1.74 -2.17
N GLU A 318 29.22 -1.29 -1.24
CA GLU A 318 30.51 -1.90 -0.98
C GLU A 318 30.38 -3.33 -0.43
N SER A 319 31.35 -4.17 -0.77
CA SER A 319 31.52 -5.47 -0.13
C SER A 319 32.18 -5.30 1.23
N MET A 320 31.76 -6.10 2.20
CA MET A 320 32.28 -6.09 3.56
C MET A 320 32.53 -7.51 4.06
N THR A 321 33.41 -7.67 5.03
CA THR A 321 33.69 -8.98 5.64
C THR A 321 33.03 -9.05 7.01
N ILE A 322 32.12 -10.00 7.19
CA ILE A 322 31.42 -10.25 8.45
C ILE A 322 31.75 -11.67 8.89
N ASN A 323 32.32 -11.82 10.10
CA ASN A 323 32.73 -13.12 10.64
C ASN A 323 33.62 -13.95 9.68
N GLY A 324 34.45 -13.29 8.88
CA GLY A 324 35.35 -13.93 7.91
C GLY A 324 34.69 -14.32 6.58
N ILE A 325 33.41 -14.03 6.38
CA ILE A 325 32.66 -14.27 5.14
C ILE A 325 32.56 -12.96 4.36
N ALA A 326 32.71 -13.00 3.04
CA ALA A 326 32.49 -11.85 2.17
C ALA A 326 30.99 -11.65 1.92
N HIS A 327 30.50 -10.45 2.24
CA HIS A 327 29.14 -10.00 2.03
C HIS A 327 29.14 -8.87 1.01
N GLU A 328 28.21 -8.91 0.06
CA GLU A 328 27.97 -7.83 -0.88
C GLU A 328 26.69 -7.10 -0.50
N ARG A 329 26.73 -5.77 -0.37
CA ARG A 329 25.51 -4.97 -0.18
C ARG A 329 24.74 -4.89 -1.50
N ILE A 330 23.50 -5.35 -1.45
CA ILE A 330 22.57 -5.36 -2.60
C ILE A 330 21.31 -4.54 -2.37
N GLY A 331 21.05 -4.15 -1.12
CA GLY A 331 19.90 -3.33 -0.80
C GLY A 331 20.10 -2.48 0.44
N GLN A 332 19.18 -1.54 0.61
CA GLN A 332 19.13 -0.63 1.74
C GLN A 332 17.84 -0.86 2.51
N ILE A 333 17.92 -0.78 3.84
CA ILE A 333 16.77 -0.86 4.72
C ILE A 333 16.41 0.55 5.13
N VAL A 334 15.18 0.97 4.83
CA VAL A 334 14.70 2.33 5.07
C VAL A 334 13.43 2.32 5.90
N GLY A 335 13.20 3.39 6.65
CA GLY A 335 12.04 3.51 7.52
C GLY A 335 10.73 3.67 6.74
N CYS A 336 10.65 4.67 5.87
CA CYS A 336 9.44 5.00 5.14
C CYS A 336 9.53 4.58 3.67
N VAL A 337 8.61 3.71 3.25
CA VAL A 337 8.48 3.23 1.87
C VAL A 337 8.05 4.33 0.89
N ASN A 338 7.43 5.41 1.37
CA ASN A 338 6.98 6.50 0.51
C ASN A 338 8.08 7.53 0.21
N ILE A 339 9.18 7.55 0.96
CA ILE A 339 10.29 8.49 0.73
C ILE A 339 11.68 7.83 0.63
N PHE A 340 11.74 6.52 0.88
CA PHE A 340 12.97 5.72 0.95
C PHE A 340 13.99 6.27 1.97
N GLU A 341 13.46 6.75 3.10
CA GLU A 341 14.19 7.42 4.17
C GLU A 341 13.49 7.27 5.53
N PRO A 342 14.23 7.46 6.63
CA PRO A 342 15.69 7.47 6.70
C PRO A 342 16.26 6.04 6.56
N THR A 343 17.57 5.92 6.43
CA THR A 343 18.27 4.63 6.34
C THR A 343 18.46 4.02 7.72
N PHE A 344 18.04 2.77 7.89
CA PHE A 344 18.15 2.01 9.14
C PHE A 344 18.92 0.70 9.01
N GLY A 345 19.56 0.47 7.86
CA GLY A 345 20.33 -0.75 7.66
C GLY A 345 20.59 -1.05 6.21
N TYR A 346 21.03 -2.27 5.95
CA TYR A 346 21.32 -2.77 4.61
C TYR A 346 21.03 -4.26 4.50
N LEU A 347 20.71 -4.68 3.27
CA LEU A 347 20.59 -6.09 2.89
C LEU A 347 21.89 -6.51 2.20
N THR A 348 22.45 -7.63 2.67
CA THR A 348 23.62 -8.26 2.03
C THR A 348 23.28 -9.60 1.42
N ARG A 349 24.01 -9.94 0.36
CA ARG A 349 24.11 -11.28 -0.23
C ARG A 349 25.47 -11.86 0.12
N PHE A 350 25.53 -13.14 0.45
CA PHE A 350 26.80 -13.85 0.67
C PHE A 350 26.68 -15.30 0.23
N LYS A 351 27.83 -15.96 0.05
CA LYS A 351 27.92 -17.38 -0.24
C LYS A 351 28.52 -18.14 0.93
N HIS A 352 27.97 -19.28 1.27
CA HIS A 352 28.55 -20.13 2.31
C HIS A 352 29.86 -20.77 1.82
N ALA A 353 30.88 -20.74 2.68
CA ALA A 353 32.18 -21.35 2.35
C ALA A 353 32.02 -22.84 2.03
N GLY A 354 32.49 -23.26 0.85
CA GLY A 354 32.43 -24.66 0.41
C GLY A 354 31.10 -25.08 -0.23
N THR A 355 30.16 -24.15 -0.44
CA THR A 355 28.94 -24.40 -1.21
C THR A 355 28.71 -23.28 -2.23
N ASP A 356 27.95 -23.55 -3.30
CA ASP A 356 27.45 -22.51 -4.20
C ASP A 356 26.14 -21.87 -3.71
N GLU A 357 25.70 -22.20 -2.49
CA GLU A 357 24.48 -21.65 -1.91
C GLU A 357 24.65 -20.16 -1.57
N THR A 358 23.70 -19.36 -2.05
CA THR A 358 23.59 -17.93 -1.76
C THR A 358 22.54 -17.72 -0.68
N ASP A 359 22.87 -16.89 0.30
CA ASP A 359 21.95 -16.48 1.35
C ASP A 359 21.97 -14.95 1.53
N TYR A 360 20.97 -14.45 2.24
CA TYR A 360 20.69 -13.03 2.40
C TYR A 360 20.59 -12.69 3.87
N GLN A 361 21.19 -11.57 4.28
CA GLN A 361 21.16 -11.13 5.66
C GLN A 361 20.81 -9.65 5.76
N VAL A 362 19.83 -9.38 6.62
CA VAL A 362 19.44 -8.04 7.07
C VAL A 362 20.37 -7.59 8.19
N HIS A 363 20.91 -6.38 8.05
CA HIS A 363 21.75 -5.73 9.06
C HIS A 363 21.11 -4.42 9.49
N PHE A 364 20.50 -4.41 10.67
CA PHE A 364 19.91 -3.20 11.24
C PHE A 364 20.97 -2.32 11.92
N ASN A 365 20.88 -1.02 11.66
CA ASN A 365 21.52 0.00 12.49
C ASN A 365 20.62 0.29 13.70
N THR A 366 20.74 -0.54 14.72
CA THR A 366 19.93 -0.46 15.94
C THR A 366 20.06 0.90 16.62
N GLU A 367 21.26 1.49 16.68
CA GLU A 367 21.48 2.80 17.30
C GLU A 367 20.69 3.90 16.59
N ALA A 368 20.68 3.90 15.25
CA ALA A 368 19.91 4.87 14.47
C ALA A 368 18.39 4.68 14.65
N ILE A 369 17.91 3.43 14.74
CA ILE A 369 16.50 3.12 14.99
C ILE A 369 16.07 3.62 16.38
N GLU A 370 16.89 3.39 17.39
CA GLU A 370 16.61 3.83 18.76
C GLU A 370 16.64 5.36 18.87
N ALA A 371 17.64 6.01 18.29
CA ALA A 371 17.71 7.47 18.24
C ALA A 371 16.47 8.06 17.57
N PHE A 372 16.07 7.51 16.41
CA PHE A 372 14.86 7.91 15.71
C PHE A 372 13.59 7.71 16.55
N THR A 373 13.52 6.62 17.31
CA THR A 373 12.41 6.35 18.22
C THR A 373 12.33 7.38 19.35
N GLN A 374 13.47 7.78 19.92
CA GLN A 374 13.50 8.83 20.95
C GLN A 374 13.12 10.21 20.39
N ASP A 375 13.52 10.53 19.17
CA ASP A 375 13.10 11.77 18.50
C ASP A 375 11.58 11.82 18.28
N ARG A 376 10.94 10.67 18.00
CA ARG A 376 9.48 10.58 17.92
C ARG A 376 8.81 10.79 19.29
N LEU A 377 9.25 10.05 20.31
CA LEU A 377 8.71 10.14 21.67
C LEU A 377 8.88 11.53 22.30
N SER A 378 9.90 12.28 21.89
CA SER A 378 10.14 13.65 22.33
C SER A 378 9.39 14.72 21.53
N GLY A 379 8.67 14.33 20.47
CA GLY A 379 7.89 15.25 19.63
C GLY A 379 8.74 16.11 18.69
N VAL A 380 9.98 15.69 18.40
CA VAL A 380 10.86 16.37 17.43
C VAL A 380 10.25 16.30 16.03
N TYR A 381 9.70 15.14 15.66
CA TYR A 381 8.95 14.97 14.42
C TYR A 381 7.49 15.40 14.60
N LYS A 382 7.03 16.35 13.76
CA LYS A 382 5.68 16.96 13.85
C LYS A 382 4.81 16.74 12.61
N ASN A 383 5.31 16.05 11.58
CA ASN A 383 4.67 15.93 10.27
C ASN A 383 4.11 14.53 10.04
N GLY A 384 2.98 14.44 9.33
CA GLY A 384 2.06 13.30 9.24
C GLY A 384 2.59 11.91 8.83
N CYS A 385 3.86 11.72 8.43
CA CYS A 385 4.45 10.37 8.37
C CYS A 385 5.03 9.91 9.71
N PHE A 386 5.22 10.83 10.65
CA PHE A 386 5.79 10.65 11.98
C PHE A 386 4.99 11.56 12.92
N ALA A 387 3.66 11.39 12.89
CA ALA A 387 2.73 12.23 13.62
C ALA A 387 3.21 12.40 15.08
N GLY A 388 2.98 13.59 15.64
CA GLY A 388 3.17 13.80 17.08
C GLY A 388 2.28 12.81 17.83
N GLU A 389 2.93 11.96 18.62
CA GLU A 389 2.32 10.90 19.43
C GLU A 389 1.72 11.43 20.72
#